data_AF-A0AAD5Z592-F1
#
_entry.id   AF-A0AAD5Z592-F1
#
_cell.length_a   1.000
_cell.length_b   1.000
_cell.length_c   1.000
_cell.angle_alpha   90.00
_cell.angle_beta   90.00
_cell.angle_gamma   90.00
#
_symmetry.space_group_name_H-M   'P 1'
#
loop_
_entity.id
_entity.type
_entity.pdbx_description
1 polymer ?
#
loop_
_entity_poly.entity_id
_entity_poly.type
_entity_poly.pdbx_seq_one_letter_code
_entity_poly.pdbx_strand_id
1 'polypeptide(L)'
;MSVPPHQRQVSLRGASAREITRDALLEKVSHERELRSYLRRAAAAALFIQRVWRRYSELKKVSVQLREEWEELIDRHKSSMTAKWISDKVLRPFLFFITRLSWFYQKDDLKLANSASCCFTILLSSINSSDPEKNFCLLSIGAQEERSTWQYQAKKLITLCFAILAECNFSKLGGATEKTIQLTALTMRLSISLTDSKTWKALNSENLREADVPVRKLIAFLASGRSSTYSCIRRYMTKLNTNKQTEKPIAPTDDSLLITASAVTLAL
;
A
#
# COMPACT_ATOMS: atom_id res chain seq x y z
N MET A 1 23.75 -60.40 -71.24
CA MET A 1 24.08 -59.06 -70.73
C MET A 1 24.60 -59.21 -69.31
N SER A 2 25.91 -59.01 -69.15
CA SER A 2 26.69 -59.25 -67.93
C SER A 2 26.69 -58.01 -67.03
N VAL A 3 26.13 -58.14 -65.83
CA VAL A 3 26.13 -57.12 -64.76
C VAL A 3 27.52 -57.10 -64.09
N PRO A 4 28.17 -55.95 -63.89
CA PRO A 4 29.52 -55.90 -63.31
C PRO A 4 29.49 -56.17 -61.80
N PRO A 5 30.59 -56.66 -61.20
CA PRO A 5 30.65 -56.97 -59.78
C PRO A 5 30.68 -55.68 -58.96
N HIS A 6 29.76 -55.56 -58.00
CA HIS A 6 29.80 -54.52 -56.98
C HIS A 6 31.06 -54.68 -56.12
N GLN A 7 32.07 -53.83 -56.36
CA GLN A 7 33.11 -53.57 -55.37
C GLN A 7 32.45 -52.88 -54.17
N ARG A 8 32.08 -53.67 -53.15
CA ARG A 8 31.89 -53.16 -51.79
C ARG A 8 33.25 -52.71 -51.26
N GLN A 9 33.58 -51.46 -51.53
CA GLN A 9 34.70 -50.79 -50.88
C GLN A 9 34.31 -50.57 -49.42
N VAL A 10 34.64 -51.56 -48.58
CA VAL A 10 34.49 -51.44 -47.13
C VAL A 10 35.56 -50.47 -46.67
N SER A 11 35.14 -49.23 -46.38
CA SER A 11 36.00 -48.24 -45.71
C SER A 11 36.36 -48.77 -44.33
N LEU A 12 37.57 -49.31 -44.20
CA LEU A 12 38.23 -49.60 -42.92
C LEU A 12 38.82 -48.34 -42.26
N ARG A 13 38.57 -47.14 -42.81
CA ARG A 13 38.78 -45.91 -42.06
C ARG A 13 37.60 -45.74 -41.12
N GLY A 14 37.85 -46.06 -39.85
CA GLY A 14 37.00 -45.65 -38.75
C GLY A 14 36.54 -44.22 -38.95
N ALA A 15 35.27 -43.97 -38.66
CA ALA A 15 34.68 -42.65 -38.68
C ALA A 15 35.69 -41.66 -38.10
N SER A 16 36.00 -40.61 -38.86
CA SER A 16 36.85 -39.49 -38.47
C SER A 16 36.33 -38.89 -37.17
N ALA A 17 36.70 -39.48 -36.03
CA ALA A 17 36.68 -38.83 -34.75
C ALA A 17 37.81 -37.80 -34.84
N ARG A 18 37.45 -36.54 -35.16
CA ARG A 18 38.35 -35.41 -34.93
C ARG A 18 38.81 -35.54 -33.48
N GLU A 19 40.10 -35.77 -33.25
CA GLU A 19 40.67 -35.81 -31.91
C GLU A 19 40.32 -34.50 -31.22
N ILE A 20 39.41 -34.56 -30.26
CA ILE A 20 39.02 -33.38 -29.48
C ILE A 20 40.23 -33.07 -28.60
N THR A 21 40.84 -31.90 -28.80
CA THR A 21 41.98 -31.47 -27.98
C THR A 21 41.54 -31.35 -26.53
N ARG A 22 42.47 -31.62 -25.60
CA ARG A 22 42.24 -31.52 -24.15
C ARG A 22 41.61 -30.17 -23.77
N ASP A 23 42.08 -29.09 -24.39
CA ASP A 23 41.59 -27.73 -24.11
C ASP A 23 40.13 -27.55 -24.58
N ALA A 24 39.75 -28.11 -25.73
CA ALA A 24 38.35 -28.09 -26.18
C ALA A 24 37.42 -28.90 -25.27
N LEU A 25 37.91 -29.98 -24.63
CA LEU A 25 37.16 -30.70 -23.61
C LEU A 25 37.01 -29.89 -22.32
N LEU A 26 38.06 -29.19 -21.89
CA LEU A 26 38.03 -28.34 -20.70
C LEU A 26 37.07 -27.16 -20.87
N GLU A 27 37.07 -26.51 -22.03
CA GLU A 27 36.15 -25.43 -22.38
C GLU A 27 34.69 -25.92 -22.42
N LYS A 28 34.46 -27.11 -22.97
CA LYS A 28 33.12 -27.73 -22.94
C LYS A 28 32.64 -28.00 -21.52
N VAL A 29 33.53 -28.47 -20.62
CA VAL A 29 33.20 -28.69 -19.21
C VAL A 29 32.98 -27.37 -18.47
N SER A 30 33.74 -26.31 -18.76
CA SER A 30 33.50 -25.00 -18.15
C SER A 30 32.15 -24.43 -18.57
N HIS A 31 31.81 -24.48 -19.86
CA HIS A 31 30.49 -24.08 -20.36
C HIS A 31 29.34 -24.90 -19.77
N GLU A 32 29.52 -26.22 -19.60
CA GLU A 32 28.51 -27.05 -18.97
C GLU A 32 28.32 -26.70 -17.48
N ARG A 33 29.41 -26.40 -16.76
CA ARG A 33 29.36 -25.93 -15.35
C ARG A 33 28.66 -24.59 -15.25
N GLU A 34 28.96 -23.66 -16.14
CA GLU A 34 28.29 -22.36 -16.23
C GLU A 34 26.79 -22.55 -16.49
N LEU A 35 26.42 -23.34 -17.50
CA LEU A 35 25.03 -23.64 -17.81
C LEU A 35 24.28 -24.23 -16.61
N ARG A 36 24.86 -25.23 -15.92
CA ARG A 36 24.29 -25.79 -14.70
C ARG A 36 24.14 -24.74 -13.59
N SER A 37 25.09 -23.82 -13.46
CA SER A 37 25.01 -22.70 -12.50
C SER A 37 23.86 -21.74 -12.85
N TYR A 38 23.71 -21.36 -14.12
CA TYR A 38 22.59 -20.54 -14.59
C TYR A 38 21.24 -21.23 -14.36
N LEU A 39 21.11 -22.52 -14.72
CA LEU A 39 19.89 -23.29 -14.53
C LEU A 39 19.48 -23.39 -13.05
N ARG A 40 20.44 -23.59 -12.14
CA ARG A 40 20.17 -23.58 -10.69
C ARG A 40 19.67 -22.21 -10.21
N ARG A 41 20.28 -21.11 -10.65
CA ARG A 41 19.83 -19.76 -10.30
C ARG A 41 18.44 -19.47 -10.87
N ALA A 42 18.17 -19.87 -12.12
CA ALA A 42 16.87 -19.73 -12.75
C ALA A 42 15.79 -20.53 -12.01
N ALA A 43 16.08 -21.78 -11.63
CA ALA A 43 15.16 -22.60 -10.84
C ALA A 43 14.88 -21.98 -9.45
N ALA A 44 15.92 -21.48 -8.77
CA ALA A 44 15.75 -20.80 -7.49
C ALA A 44 14.90 -19.52 -7.61
N ALA A 45 15.13 -18.72 -8.65
CA ALA A 45 14.32 -17.54 -8.95
C ALA A 45 12.87 -17.91 -9.27
N ALA A 46 12.64 -18.96 -10.06
CA ALA A 46 11.29 -19.45 -10.36
C ALA A 46 10.55 -19.90 -9.09
N LEU A 47 11.20 -20.66 -8.21
CA LEU A 47 10.63 -21.07 -6.92
C LEU A 47 10.31 -19.88 -6.03
N PHE A 48 11.18 -18.87 -6.01
CA PHE A 48 10.93 -17.62 -5.28
C PHE A 48 9.69 -16.89 -5.81
N ILE A 49 9.60 -16.71 -7.13
CA ILE A 49 8.43 -16.06 -7.77
C ILE A 49 7.16 -16.84 -7.47
N GLN A 50 7.18 -18.17 -7.61
CA GLN A 50 6.03 -19.03 -7.29
C GLN A 50 5.60 -18.89 -5.83
N ARG A 51 6.54 -18.85 -4.89
CA ARG A 51 6.26 -18.67 -3.46
C ARG A 51 5.61 -17.31 -3.17
N VAL A 52 6.16 -16.23 -3.73
CA VAL A 52 5.62 -14.88 -3.58
C VAL A 52 4.21 -14.80 -4.17
N TRP A 53 4.01 -15.35 -5.37
CA TRP A 53 2.72 -15.35 -6.05
C TRP A 53 1.66 -16.15 -5.31
N ARG A 54 1.98 -17.37 -4.86
CA ARG A 54 1.06 -18.20 -4.06
C ARG A 54 0.64 -17.49 -2.77
N ARG A 55 1.59 -16.89 -2.05
CA ARG A 55 1.31 -16.11 -0.85
C ARG A 55 0.41 -14.91 -1.15
N TYR A 56 0.72 -14.16 -2.21
CA TYR A 56 -0.10 -13.01 -2.63
C TYR A 56 -1.53 -13.44 -2.97
N SER A 57 -1.69 -14.53 -3.73
CA SER A 57 -2.99 -15.08 -4.11
C SER A 57 -3.86 -15.42 -2.90
N GLU A 58 -3.31 -16.19 -1.95
CA GLU A 58 -4.06 -16.58 -0.74
C GLU A 58 -4.38 -15.38 0.15
N LEU A 59 -3.42 -14.46 0.35
CA LEU A 59 -3.68 -13.23 1.12
C LEU A 59 -4.73 -12.35 0.45
N LYS A 60 -4.77 -12.29 -0.88
CA LYS A 60 -5.78 -11.54 -1.61
C LYS A 60 -7.18 -12.13 -1.38
N LYS A 61 -7.33 -13.45 -1.43
CA LYS A 61 -8.62 -14.13 -1.13
C LYS A 61 -9.10 -13.80 0.28
N VAL A 62 -8.23 -13.97 1.28
CA VAL A 62 -8.54 -13.65 2.68
C VAL A 62 -8.89 -12.17 2.85
N SER A 63 -8.18 -11.27 2.16
CA SER A 63 -8.45 -9.82 2.25
C SER A 63 -9.83 -9.44 1.69
N VAL A 64 -10.29 -10.14 0.63
CA VAL A 64 -11.62 -9.92 0.07
C VAL A 64 -12.70 -10.42 1.03
N GLN A 65 -12.55 -11.64 1.56
CA GLN A 65 -13.49 -12.21 2.56
C GLN A 65 -13.58 -11.33 3.81
N LEU A 66 -12.43 -10.91 4.34
CA LEU A 66 -12.39 -10.07 5.53
C LEU A 66 -13.05 -8.71 5.32
N ARG A 67 -12.98 -8.15 4.10
CA ARG A 67 -13.68 -6.90 3.76
C ARG A 67 -15.19 -7.10 3.79
N GLU A 68 -15.69 -8.20 3.24
CA GLU A 68 -17.13 -8.50 3.24
C GLU A 68 -17.66 -8.68 4.67
N GLU A 69 -16.96 -9.46 5.50
CA GLU A 69 -17.29 -9.62 6.93
C GLU A 69 -17.26 -8.28 7.70
N TRP A 70 -16.29 -7.43 7.37
CA TRP A 70 -16.13 -6.12 7.98
C TRP A 70 -17.26 -5.15 7.60
N GLU A 71 -17.68 -5.15 6.33
CA GLU A 71 -18.79 -4.32 5.84
C GLU A 71 -20.09 -4.70 6.57
N GLU A 72 -20.39 -6.00 6.67
CA GLU A 72 -21.55 -6.48 7.42
C GLU A 72 -21.49 -6.12 8.91
N LEU A 73 -20.31 -6.23 9.53
CA LEU A 73 -20.12 -5.94 10.95
C LEU A 73 -20.40 -4.46 11.24
N ILE A 74 -19.93 -3.56 10.37
CA ILE A 74 -20.14 -2.12 10.52
C ILE A 74 -21.59 -1.74 10.34
N ASP A 75 -22.28 -2.31 9.35
CA ASP A 75 -23.70 -2.03 9.14
C ASP A 75 -24.56 -2.39 10.36
N ARG A 76 -24.17 -3.43 11.11
CA ARG A 76 -24.84 -3.84 12.36
C ARG A 76 -24.59 -2.92 13.57
N HIS A 77 -23.49 -2.16 13.62
CA HIS A 77 -23.01 -1.49 14.84
C HIS A 77 -22.88 0.04 14.74
N LYS A 78 -23.61 0.71 13.83
CA LYS A 78 -23.49 2.16 13.56
C LYS A 78 -23.71 3.09 14.78
N SER A 79 -24.34 2.65 15.86
CA SER A 79 -24.77 3.52 16.97
C SER A 79 -23.97 3.40 18.29
N SER A 80 -23.15 2.35 18.49
CA SER A 80 -22.51 2.08 19.79
C SER A 80 -21.05 1.65 19.69
N MET A 81 -20.24 2.45 18.98
CA MET A 81 -18.81 2.16 18.82
C MET A 81 -17.97 2.85 19.91
N THR A 82 -17.29 2.07 20.75
CA THR A 82 -16.27 2.57 21.69
C THR A 82 -14.90 2.67 21.02
N ALA A 83 -13.97 3.42 21.60
CA ALA A 83 -12.61 3.61 21.08
C ALA A 83 -11.87 2.27 20.91
N LYS A 84 -11.96 1.37 21.90
CA LYS A 84 -11.37 0.02 21.85
C LYS A 84 -11.99 -0.81 20.73
N TRP A 85 -13.31 -0.76 20.61
CA TRP A 85 -14.02 -1.48 19.56
C TRP A 85 -13.61 -0.97 18.16
N ILE A 86 -13.45 0.35 17.99
CA ILE A 86 -12.93 0.94 16.75
C ILE A 86 -11.52 0.43 16.45
N SER A 87 -10.62 0.43 17.44
CA SER A 87 -9.26 -0.14 17.28
C SER A 87 -9.31 -1.60 16.80
N ASP A 88 -10.08 -2.44 17.49
CA ASP A 88 -9.95 -3.88 17.36
C ASP A 88 -10.81 -4.47 16.24
N LYS A 89 -12.01 -3.93 16.03
CA LYS A 89 -13.01 -4.45 15.10
C LYS A 89 -13.11 -3.65 13.81
N VAL A 90 -12.79 -2.34 13.85
CA VAL A 90 -12.79 -1.51 12.63
C VAL A 90 -11.40 -1.42 12.04
N LEU A 91 -10.44 -0.87 12.79
CA LEU A 91 -9.12 -0.50 12.26
C LEU A 91 -8.24 -1.70 11.95
N ARG A 92 -8.16 -2.69 12.85
CA ARG A 92 -7.26 -3.83 12.65
C ARG A 92 -7.60 -4.63 11.38
N PRO A 93 -8.87 -5.02 11.11
CA PRO A 93 -9.23 -5.66 9.85
C PRO A 93 -9.08 -4.72 8.65
N PHE A 94 -9.49 -3.45 8.78
CA PHE A 94 -9.35 -2.45 7.74
C PHE A 94 -7.90 -2.29 7.26
N LEU A 95 -6.98 -2.06 8.19
CA LEU A 95 -5.55 -1.92 7.90
C LEU A 95 -4.97 -3.19 7.28
N PHE A 96 -5.50 -4.36 7.61
CA PHE A 96 -5.10 -5.61 6.99
C PHE A 96 -5.48 -5.65 5.51
N PHE A 97 -6.77 -5.46 5.17
CA PHE A 97 -7.18 -5.61 3.76
C PHE A 97 -6.78 -4.40 2.91
N ILE A 98 -6.82 -3.16 3.42
CA ILE A 98 -6.54 -1.95 2.65
C ILE A 98 -5.09 -1.87 2.18
N THR A 99 -4.15 -2.45 2.94
CA THR A 99 -2.73 -2.47 2.58
C THR A 99 -2.37 -3.60 1.60
N ARG A 100 -3.29 -4.55 1.38
CA ARG A 100 -3.10 -5.74 0.53
C ARG A 100 -3.89 -5.65 -0.77
N LEU A 101 -5.07 -5.06 -0.71
CA LEU A 101 -5.90 -4.74 -1.86
C LEU A 101 -5.32 -3.48 -2.47
N SER A 102 -4.51 -3.67 -3.50
CA SER A 102 -3.77 -2.59 -4.14
C SER A 102 -4.73 -1.59 -4.77
N TRP A 103 -4.95 -0.48 -4.05
CA TRP A 103 -5.72 0.70 -4.48
C TRP A 103 -5.36 1.18 -5.89
N PHE A 104 -4.10 0.96 -6.30
CA PHE A 104 -3.50 1.57 -7.49
C PHE A 104 -3.63 0.77 -8.78
N TYR A 105 -3.97 -0.52 -8.72
CA TYR A 105 -4.06 -1.36 -9.92
C TYR A 105 -5.48 -1.56 -10.44
N GLN A 106 -6.49 -1.35 -9.59
CA GLN A 106 -7.89 -1.45 -10.00
C GLN A 106 -8.52 -0.07 -9.88
N LYS A 107 -8.43 0.66 -11.01
CA LYS A 107 -8.88 2.04 -11.19
C LYS A 107 -10.35 2.30 -10.81
N ASP A 108 -11.12 1.24 -10.55
CA ASP A 108 -12.56 1.23 -10.35
C ASP A 108 -13.04 0.36 -9.15
N ASP A 109 -12.18 0.00 -8.18
CA ASP A 109 -12.68 -0.70 -6.97
C ASP A 109 -13.39 0.29 -6.03
N LEU A 110 -14.61 0.65 -6.45
CA LEU A 110 -15.55 1.50 -5.73
C LEU A 110 -15.80 0.98 -4.31
N LYS A 111 -15.77 -0.34 -4.11
CA LYS A 111 -16.00 -0.96 -2.81
C LYS A 111 -14.89 -0.58 -1.85
N LEU A 112 -13.63 -0.74 -2.26
CA LEU A 112 -12.48 -0.35 -1.43
C LEU A 112 -12.51 1.14 -1.07
N ALA A 113 -12.95 1.99 -2.01
CA ALA A 113 -13.12 3.41 -1.76
C ALA A 113 -14.23 3.71 -0.75
N ASN A 114 -15.35 3.01 -0.85
CA ASN A 114 -16.44 3.12 0.12
C ASN A 114 -16.00 2.62 1.51
N SER A 115 -15.28 1.48 1.61
CA SER A 115 -14.78 0.98 2.88
C SER A 115 -13.82 1.98 3.53
N ALA A 116 -12.92 2.59 2.75
CA ALA A 116 -12.01 3.64 3.24
C ALA A 116 -12.75 4.90 3.70
N SER A 117 -13.68 5.42 2.89
CA SER A 117 -14.53 6.55 3.26
C SER A 117 -15.32 6.27 4.54
N CYS A 118 -15.90 5.09 4.67
CA CYS A 118 -16.64 4.66 5.86
C CYS A 118 -15.73 4.63 7.09
N CYS A 119 -14.56 3.99 6.98
CA CYS A 119 -13.59 3.92 8.07
C CYS A 119 -13.13 5.31 8.52
N PHE A 120 -12.76 6.19 7.60
CA PHE A 120 -12.31 7.55 7.93
C PHE A 120 -13.42 8.40 8.52
N THR A 121 -14.67 8.21 8.09
CA THR A 121 -15.83 8.89 8.67
C THR A 121 -16.07 8.44 10.11
N ILE A 122 -15.98 7.14 10.39
CA ILE A 122 -16.09 6.59 11.76
C ILE A 122 -14.98 7.13 12.66
N LEU A 123 -13.75 7.23 12.16
CA LEU A 123 -12.63 7.78 12.93
C LEU A 123 -12.82 9.27 13.20
N LEU A 124 -13.19 10.04 12.19
CA LEU A 124 -13.44 11.48 12.35
C LEU A 124 -14.60 11.74 13.32
N SER A 125 -15.68 10.96 13.27
CA SER A 125 -16.78 11.09 14.22
C SER A 125 -16.36 10.72 15.64
N SER A 126 -15.54 9.68 15.79
CA SER A 126 -14.94 9.27 17.06
C SER A 126 -14.03 10.36 17.66
N ILE A 127 -13.12 10.94 16.87
CA ILE A 127 -12.23 12.02 17.33
C ILE A 127 -13.02 13.28 17.74
N ASN A 128 -14.13 13.54 17.03
CA ASN A 128 -15.03 14.65 17.31
C ASN A 128 -16.05 14.37 18.42
N SER A 129 -16.01 13.19 19.05
CA SER A 129 -16.85 12.86 20.19
C SER A 129 -16.27 13.47 21.48
N SER A 130 -17.13 14.10 22.28
CA SER A 130 -16.78 14.59 23.62
C SER A 130 -16.76 13.46 24.67
N ASP A 131 -17.32 12.29 24.34
CA ASP A 131 -17.34 11.12 25.20
C ASP A 131 -15.97 10.42 25.17
N PRO A 132 -15.25 10.33 26.31
CA PRO A 132 -13.92 9.76 26.35
C PRO A 132 -13.88 8.26 26.00
N GLU A 133 -14.96 7.52 26.25
CA GLU A 133 -15.02 6.09 25.90
C GLU A 133 -15.13 5.86 24.39
N LYS A 134 -15.63 6.87 23.66
CA LYS A 134 -15.81 6.81 22.20
C LYS A 134 -14.67 7.45 21.43
N ASN A 135 -13.81 8.23 22.09
CA ASN A 135 -12.75 8.97 21.41
C ASN A 135 -11.52 8.10 21.18
N PHE A 136 -11.28 7.72 19.91
CA PHE A 136 -10.15 6.88 19.49
C PHE A 136 -8.79 7.44 19.91
N CYS A 137 -8.62 8.77 19.88
CA CYS A 137 -7.33 9.38 20.19
C CYS A 137 -6.95 9.28 21.67
N LEU A 138 -7.91 9.08 22.58
CA LEU A 138 -7.60 8.91 24.00
C LEU A 138 -6.90 7.58 24.32
N LEU A 139 -6.98 6.58 23.41
CA LEU A 139 -6.15 5.37 23.52
C LEU A 139 -4.63 5.70 23.51
N SER A 140 -4.25 6.87 22.99
CA SER A 140 -2.85 7.32 22.98
C SER A 140 -2.32 7.71 24.37
N ILE A 141 -3.21 7.93 25.33
CA ILE A 141 -2.90 8.33 26.72
C ILE A 141 -3.23 7.20 27.71
N GLY A 142 -3.99 6.19 27.28
CA GLY A 142 -4.43 5.06 28.11
C GLY A 142 -3.32 4.09 28.55
N ALA A 143 -3.64 2.81 28.69
CA ALA A 143 -2.67 1.80 29.13
C ALA A 143 -1.55 1.59 28.11
N GLN A 144 -0.39 1.08 28.53
CA GLN A 144 0.78 0.89 27.64
C GLN A 144 0.48 0.11 26.35
N GLU A 145 -0.40 -0.90 26.44
CA GLU A 145 -0.87 -1.69 25.29
C GLU A 145 -1.72 -0.86 24.33
N GLU A 146 -2.62 -0.04 24.87
CA GLU A 146 -3.47 0.88 24.11
C GLU A 146 -2.63 1.94 23.40
N ARG A 147 -1.65 2.54 24.11
CA ARG A 147 -0.71 3.51 23.55
C ARG A 147 0.07 2.92 22.38
N SER A 148 0.58 1.70 22.54
CA SER A 148 1.36 1.00 21.52
C SER A 148 0.50 0.66 20.30
N THR A 149 -0.73 0.18 20.54
CA THR A 149 -1.70 -0.17 19.49
C THR A 149 -2.12 1.06 18.71
N TRP A 150 -2.51 2.14 19.40
CA TRP A 150 -2.85 3.41 18.80
C TRP A 150 -1.70 3.95 17.96
N GLN A 151 -0.48 3.96 18.50
CA GLN A 151 0.69 4.47 17.78
C GLN A 151 0.97 3.70 16.49
N TYR A 152 0.82 2.38 16.51
CA TYR A 152 0.97 1.54 15.33
C TYR A 152 -0.13 1.83 14.29
N GLN A 153 -1.39 1.88 14.73
CA GLN A 153 -2.54 2.14 13.86
C GLN A 153 -2.46 3.55 13.25
N ALA A 154 -2.16 4.57 14.04
CA ALA A 154 -2.00 5.95 13.59
C ALA A 154 -0.88 6.08 12.52
N LYS A 155 0.26 5.41 12.72
CA LYS A 155 1.33 5.37 11.71
C LYS A 155 0.88 4.71 10.40
N LYS A 156 0.10 3.63 10.47
CA LYS A 156 -0.43 2.96 9.27
C LYS A 156 -1.49 3.80 8.56
N LEU A 157 -2.39 4.41 9.32
CA LEU A 157 -3.41 5.32 8.81
C LEU A 157 -2.77 6.50 8.10
N ILE A 158 -1.77 7.14 8.72
CA ILE A 158 -1.17 8.33 8.12
C ILE A 158 -0.41 7.99 6.83
N THR A 159 0.31 6.86 6.79
CA THR A 159 0.92 6.36 5.55
C THR A 159 -0.13 6.10 4.46
N LEU A 160 -1.28 5.54 4.82
CA LEU A 160 -2.39 5.33 3.89
C LEU A 160 -2.97 6.66 3.38
N CYS A 161 -3.19 7.64 4.27
CA CYS A 161 -3.67 8.97 3.87
C CYS A 161 -2.73 9.64 2.87
N PHE A 162 -1.41 9.57 3.09
CA PHE A 162 -0.44 10.10 2.13
C PHE A 162 -0.38 9.30 0.82
N ALA A 163 -0.57 7.98 0.87
CA ALA A 163 -0.65 7.16 -0.34
C ALA A 163 -1.88 7.55 -1.20
N ILE A 164 -3.01 7.85 -0.57
CA ILE A 164 -4.22 8.36 -1.26
C ILE A 164 -3.97 9.75 -1.84
N LEU A 165 -3.37 10.67 -1.06
CA LEU A 165 -2.99 12.00 -1.53
C LEU A 165 -2.12 11.94 -2.79
N ALA A 166 -1.12 11.05 -2.80
CA ALA A 166 -0.21 10.89 -3.92
C ALA A 166 -0.92 10.49 -5.22
N GLU A 167 -2.10 9.87 -5.13
CA GLU A 167 -2.90 9.52 -6.31
C GLU A 167 -3.95 10.53 -6.72
N CYS A 168 -4.33 11.45 -5.83
CA CYS A 168 -5.29 12.50 -6.13
C CYS A 168 -4.88 13.26 -7.40
N ASN A 169 -5.82 13.36 -8.34
CA ASN A 169 -5.60 14.06 -9.59
C ASN A 169 -6.89 14.77 -10.04
N PHE A 170 -6.82 16.10 -10.16
CA PHE A 170 -7.93 16.94 -10.62
C PHE A 170 -8.10 16.97 -12.15
N SER A 171 -7.19 16.35 -12.92
CA SER A 171 -7.15 16.45 -14.38
C SER A 171 -8.17 15.58 -15.12
N LYS A 172 -8.84 14.66 -14.41
CA LYS A 172 -9.68 13.63 -15.03
C LYS A 172 -11.16 13.96 -14.81
N LEU A 173 -11.92 14.08 -15.89
CA LEU A 173 -13.36 14.28 -15.81
C LEU A 173 -14.09 12.94 -15.57
N GLY A 174 -15.00 12.88 -14.60
CA GLY A 174 -15.86 11.73 -14.33
C GLY A 174 -16.20 11.50 -12.85
N GLY A 175 -17.30 10.81 -12.56
CA GLY A 175 -17.79 10.57 -11.18
C GLY A 175 -16.83 9.77 -10.28
N ALA A 176 -15.94 8.97 -10.87
CA ALA A 176 -14.86 8.30 -10.11
C ALA A 176 -13.80 9.29 -9.59
N THR A 177 -13.56 10.39 -10.31
CA THR A 177 -12.63 11.44 -9.88
C THR A 177 -13.20 12.22 -8.71
N GLU A 178 -14.49 12.54 -8.73
CA GLU A 178 -15.15 13.25 -7.63
C GLU A 178 -15.07 12.45 -6.32
N LYS A 179 -15.37 11.15 -6.36
CA LYS A 179 -15.22 10.25 -5.19
C LYS A 179 -13.78 10.19 -4.69
N THR A 180 -12.80 10.21 -5.60
CA THR A 180 -11.38 10.24 -5.23
C THR A 180 -11.01 11.56 -4.52
N ILE A 181 -11.54 12.69 -5.00
CA ILE A 181 -11.33 14.01 -4.37
C ILE A 181 -11.97 14.04 -2.99
N GLN A 182 -13.23 13.62 -2.86
CA GLN A 182 -13.94 13.56 -1.58
C GLN A 182 -13.22 12.68 -0.55
N LEU A 183 -12.77 11.48 -0.97
CA LEU A 183 -11.96 10.62 -0.12
C LEU A 183 -10.64 11.28 0.26
N THR A 184 -9.96 11.94 -0.68
CA THR A 184 -8.71 12.64 -0.39
C THR A 184 -8.94 13.75 0.63
N ALA A 185 -10.01 14.54 0.50
CA ALA A 185 -10.41 15.55 1.48
C ALA A 185 -10.64 14.93 2.88
N LEU A 186 -11.36 13.80 2.97
CA LEU A 186 -11.55 13.06 4.22
C LEU A 186 -10.21 12.60 4.83
N THR A 187 -9.31 12.05 4.01
CA THR A 187 -8.00 11.58 4.48
C THR A 187 -7.13 12.71 5.00
N MET A 188 -7.20 13.90 4.38
CA MET A 188 -6.44 15.06 4.82
C MET A 188 -6.98 15.62 6.14
N ARG A 189 -8.31 15.68 6.30
CA ARG A 189 -8.95 16.03 7.59
C ARG A 189 -8.52 15.06 8.69
N LEU A 190 -8.51 13.77 8.40
CA LEU A 190 -8.08 12.75 9.35
C LEU A 190 -6.59 12.90 9.69
N SER A 191 -5.75 13.17 8.69
CA SER A 191 -4.30 13.35 8.89
C SER A 191 -4.03 14.49 9.85
N ILE A 192 -4.64 15.65 9.63
CA ILE A 192 -4.56 16.81 10.54
C ILE A 192 -5.05 16.42 11.93
N SER A 193 -6.22 15.77 12.01
CA SER A 193 -6.84 15.41 13.30
C SER A 193 -5.99 14.41 14.10
N LEU A 194 -5.16 13.59 13.45
CA LEU A 194 -4.23 12.67 14.13
C LEU A 194 -2.94 13.36 14.58
N THR A 195 -2.53 14.44 13.90
CA THR A 195 -1.28 15.16 14.16
C THR A 195 -1.45 16.42 14.99
N ASP A 196 -2.67 16.78 15.37
CA ASP A 196 -2.95 17.91 16.25
C ASP A 196 -3.82 17.44 17.42
N SER A 197 -3.22 17.38 18.62
CA SER A 197 -3.91 16.98 19.85
C SER A 197 -5.04 17.95 20.21
N LYS A 198 -4.99 19.21 19.73
CA LYS A 198 -6.00 20.24 20.02
C LYS A 198 -7.33 19.98 19.34
N THR A 199 -7.35 19.15 18.30
CA THR A 199 -8.60 18.81 17.60
C THR A 199 -9.39 17.70 18.31
N TRP A 200 -8.86 17.11 19.39
CA TRP A 200 -9.49 15.99 20.10
C TRP A 200 -10.49 16.52 21.13
N LYS A 201 -11.79 16.41 20.86
CA LYS A 201 -12.82 17.06 21.69
C LYS A 201 -12.94 16.54 23.12
N ALA A 202 -12.59 15.28 23.37
CA ALA A 202 -12.67 14.66 24.70
C ALA A 202 -11.42 14.92 25.56
N LEU A 203 -10.48 15.76 25.11
CA LEU A 203 -9.22 16.01 25.80
C LEU A 203 -9.36 17.17 26.81
N ASN A 204 -9.04 16.89 28.07
CA ASN A 204 -9.02 17.90 29.13
C ASN A 204 -7.65 18.61 29.19
N SER A 205 -7.62 19.81 29.80
CA SER A 205 -6.42 20.66 29.89
C SER A 205 -5.22 19.96 30.57
N GLU A 206 -5.47 19.08 31.53
CA GLU A 206 -4.46 18.31 32.25
C GLU A 206 -3.78 17.26 31.35
N ASN A 207 -4.56 16.61 30.48
CA ASN A 207 -4.11 15.51 29.63
C ASN A 207 -3.47 15.98 28.31
N LEU A 208 -3.54 17.28 27.99
CA LEU A 208 -2.96 17.87 26.78
C LEU A 208 -1.46 17.55 26.64
N ARG A 209 -0.71 17.67 27.74
CA ARG A 209 0.74 17.42 27.72
C ARG A 209 1.07 15.96 27.45
N GLU A 210 0.23 15.03 27.93
CA GLU A 210 0.41 13.60 27.68
C GLU A 210 0.03 13.23 26.24
N ALA A 211 -1.00 13.86 25.69
CA ALA A 211 -1.42 13.72 24.29
C ALA A 211 -0.36 14.23 23.29
N ASP A 212 0.40 15.25 23.66
CA ASP A 212 1.45 15.82 22.80
C ASP A 212 2.59 14.82 22.53
N VAL A 213 2.88 13.90 23.45
CA VAL A 213 3.95 12.91 23.29
C VAL A 213 3.70 11.96 22.10
N PRO A 214 2.56 11.24 22.01
CA PRO A 214 2.25 10.39 20.86
C PRO A 214 2.10 11.18 19.56
N VAL A 215 1.58 12.42 19.61
CA VAL A 215 1.51 13.31 18.44
C VAL A 215 2.90 13.67 17.93
N ARG A 216 3.84 14.09 18.80
CA ARG A 216 5.24 14.37 18.41
C ARG A 216 5.93 13.14 17.83
N LYS A 217 5.66 11.95 18.37
CA LYS A 217 6.16 10.68 17.81
C LYS A 217 5.61 10.41 16.41
N LEU A 218 4.35 10.78 16.14
CA LEU A 218 3.75 10.68 14.83
C LEU A 218 4.35 11.70 13.85
N ILE A 219 4.53 12.95 14.26
CA ILE A 219 5.19 14.00 13.47
C ILE A 219 6.64 13.61 13.13
N ALA A 220 7.40 13.11 14.12
CA ALA A 220 8.74 12.60 13.89
C ALA A 220 8.76 11.41 12.91
N PHE A 221 7.72 10.57 12.92
CA PHE A 221 7.55 9.52 11.92
C PHE A 221 7.28 10.10 10.53
N LEU A 222 6.47 11.14 10.39
CA LEU A 222 6.23 11.83 9.12
C LEU A 222 7.50 12.42 8.52
N ALA A 223 8.32 13.07 9.36
CA ALA A 223 9.62 13.62 8.99
C ALA A 223 10.66 12.53 8.68
N SER A 224 10.42 11.28 9.08
CA SER A 224 11.33 10.18 8.77
C SER A 224 11.17 9.69 7.32
N GLY A 225 12.25 9.22 6.70
CA GLY A 225 12.19 8.59 5.37
C GLY A 225 11.34 7.32 5.29
N ARG A 226 10.81 6.81 6.42
CA ARG A 226 9.99 5.58 6.49
C ARG A 226 8.52 5.83 6.18
N SER A 227 8.03 7.06 6.30
CA SER A 227 6.62 7.41 6.09
C SER A 227 6.24 7.56 4.62
N SER A 228 7.22 7.77 3.73
CA SER A 228 7.05 8.20 2.34
C SER A 228 6.26 9.52 2.16
N THR A 229 6.06 10.28 3.25
CA THR A 229 5.26 11.51 3.26
C THR A 229 5.75 12.53 2.26
N TYR A 230 7.05 12.87 2.29
CA TYR A 230 7.63 13.84 1.36
C TYR A 230 7.45 13.42 -0.11
N SER A 231 7.68 12.14 -0.45
CA SER A 231 7.49 11.64 -1.81
C SER A 231 6.03 11.72 -2.26
N CYS A 232 5.08 11.46 -1.35
CA CYS A 232 3.65 11.55 -1.64
C CYS A 232 3.21 12.99 -1.89
N ILE A 233 3.61 13.93 -1.02
CA ILE A 233 3.31 15.35 -1.15
C ILE A 233 3.94 15.90 -2.44
N ARG A 234 5.21 15.59 -2.71
CA ARG A 234 5.89 15.99 -3.95
C ARG A 234 5.13 15.47 -5.18
N ARG A 235 4.73 14.19 -5.18
CA ARG A 235 3.97 13.61 -6.29
C ARG A 235 2.61 14.30 -6.49
N TYR A 236 1.90 14.62 -5.42
CA TYR A 236 0.67 15.40 -5.48
C TYR A 236 0.90 16.80 -6.07
N MET A 237 1.91 17.54 -5.58
CA MET A 237 2.23 18.88 -6.07
C MET A 237 2.63 18.88 -7.56
N THR A 238 3.35 17.85 -8.02
CA THR A 238 3.66 17.71 -9.46
C THR A 238 2.42 17.53 -10.31
N LYS A 239 1.44 16.75 -9.85
CA LYS A 239 0.14 16.55 -10.55
C LYS A 239 -0.73 17.81 -10.51
N LEU A 240 -0.65 18.59 -9.44
CA LEU A 240 -1.37 19.85 -9.32
C LEU A 240 -0.83 20.90 -10.29
N ASN A 241 0.50 20.99 -10.45
CA ASN A 241 1.14 21.92 -11.38
C ASN A 241 0.83 21.61 -12.85
N THR A 242 0.71 20.33 -13.23
CA THR A 242 0.33 19.95 -14.61
C THR A 242 -1.09 20.40 -14.97
N ASN A 243 -1.97 20.61 -13.99
CA ASN A 243 -3.38 20.97 -14.24
C ASN A 243 -3.59 22.46 -14.49
N LYS A 244 -2.68 23.34 -14.04
CA LYS A 244 -2.76 24.78 -14.27
C LYS A 244 -2.58 25.17 -15.74
N GLN A 245 -2.10 24.25 -16.60
CA GLN A 245 -1.96 24.48 -18.04
C GLN A 245 -3.24 24.18 -18.83
N THR A 246 -4.28 23.60 -18.20
CA THR A 246 -5.60 23.37 -18.80
C THR A 246 -6.61 24.34 -18.18
N GLU A 247 -7.09 25.31 -18.97
CA GLU A 247 -7.75 26.55 -18.55
C GLU A 247 -9.11 26.45 -17.82
N LYS A 248 -9.54 25.29 -17.31
CA LYS A 248 -10.77 25.21 -16.49
C LYS A 248 -10.62 24.28 -15.29
N PRO A 249 -10.61 24.79 -14.05
CA PRO A 249 -10.81 23.96 -12.87
C PRO A 249 -12.29 23.58 -12.79
N ILE A 250 -12.62 22.29 -12.92
CA ILE A 250 -14.00 21.77 -12.89
C ILE A 250 -14.33 21.12 -11.52
N ALA A 251 -13.39 21.09 -10.58
CA ALA A 251 -13.59 20.51 -9.24
C ALA A 251 -14.21 21.52 -8.25
N PRO A 252 -14.98 21.07 -7.23
CA PRO A 252 -15.44 21.94 -6.16
C PRO A 252 -14.25 22.61 -5.46
N THR A 253 -14.21 23.94 -5.55
CA THR A 253 -13.06 24.77 -5.13
C THR A 253 -12.64 24.49 -3.68
N ASP A 254 -13.60 24.23 -2.80
CA ASP A 254 -13.38 24.07 -1.36
C ASP A 254 -12.56 22.82 -1.00
N ASP A 255 -12.85 21.67 -1.62
CA ASP A 255 -12.10 20.43 -1.34
C ASP A 255 -10.67 20.52 -1.89
N SER A 256 -10.47 21.18 -3.03
CA SER A 256 -9.13 21.38 -3.59
C SER A 256 -8.26 22.26 -2.71
N LEU A 257 -8.85 23.33 -2.14
CA LEU A 257 -8.18 24.22 -1.19
C LEU A 257 -7.86 23.49 0.11
N LEU A 258 -8.83 22.75 0.66
CA LEU A 258 -8.64 21.96 1.88
C LEU A 258 -7.49 20.96 1.71
N ILE A 259 -7.48 20.18 0.61
CA ILE A 259 -6.45 19.18 0.36
C ILE A 259 -5.08 19.84 0.24
N THR A 260 -4.98 20.92 -0.54
CA THR A 260 -3.71 21.62 -0.76
C THR A 260 -3.20 22.26 0.53
N ALA A 261 -4.06 22.97 1.26
CA ALA A 261 -3.71 23.60 2.53
C ALA A 261 -3.25 22.54 3.55
N SER A 262 -3.98 21.43 3.66
CA SER A 262 -3.61 20.33 4.57
C SER A 262 -2.26 19.73 4.22
N ALA A 263 -2.00 19.49 2.93
CA ALA A 263 -0.73 18.94 2.46
C ALA A 263 0.44 19.88 2.73
N VAL A 264 0.24 21.20 2.56
CA VAL A 264 1.24 22.22 2.88
C VAL A 264 1.47 22.30 4.39
N THR A 265 0.41 22.35 5.20
CA THR A 265 0.52 22.39 6.67
C THR A 265 1.27 21.19 7.23
N LEU A 266 1.06 19.99 6.69
CA LEU A 266 1.78 18.79 7.12
C LEU A 266 3.21 18.67 6.57
N ALA A 267 3.57 19.49 5.58
CA ALA A 267 4.92 19.55 5.01
C ALA A 267 5.84 20.55 5.73
N LEU A 268 5.25 21.60 6.33
CA LEU A 268 5.93 22.65 7.10
C LEU A 268 6.17 22.22 8.55
#